data_AF-V6ARL2-F1
#
_entry.id   AF-V6ARL2-F1
#
_cell.length_a   1.000
_cell.length_b   1.000
_cell.length_c   1.000
_cell.angle_alpha   90.00
_cell.angle_beta   90.00
_cell.angle_gamma   90.00
#
_symmetry.space_group_name_H-M   'P 1'
#
loop_
_entity.id
_entity.type
_entity.pdbx_description
1 polymer ?
#
loop_
_entity_poly.entity_id
_entity_poly.type
_entity_poly.pdbx_seq_one_letter_code
_entity_poly.pdbx_strand_id
1 'polypeptide(L)'
;MTESNDNVSNIHRRYSLTLLTPSSHKVSLIISIITAIITSAIVVAVYLGRADEMAFRIPAAIAVLIATQYVDSRMIKNKEYSKALHMSFFGNFLWLGIILCGIAASVVLSKESLSLFYLTEGMMIFASFRLGLLTTTLGLSLRKALSLCFMQPLGMFLALVPVAMWPESFAPATVAMGAVFIVVASVWSVITDRAGRPGIESTHKLVQGYLASRSQSNFHEVESILSSKAKPSTVITTQIKLQSSSRDFRMILPDIHPGPYYPIGGSNITYRIYKTLNSSAMVMHSISDHALNLPSQEEVENYLKGLSVESSIGKGTTCTEPVTIQVNRARVVGLLFEKTAVLFLSLSPHGMEDVPDYIKKEIEQFANNRNFQRLFVVDCHNAMGKEISEHDSQDLLKAAKTALETLITKQGGTIEFGYANSEGMNLNIKDLGPGGLGVLCLKIMGSKYYIAWADGNNMENGLREKIVEEFAKNNMTLLEVCTSDTHYSSQIVRTRDGYYYFGKITPPEQISAWYLEIAKKAERQLEPGKFEILEQKSNVNLMGMSVFEDCSRALDRCINISKAFMAGSVAYFVVTLFL
;
A
#
# COMPACT_ATOMS: atom_id res chain seq x y z
N MET A 1 -4.21 4.73 18.89
CA MET A 1 -4.36 3.78 17.79
C MET A 1 -5.84 3.58 17.58
N THR A 2 -6.43 4.20 16.57
CA THR A 2 -7.63 3.59 15.98
C THR A 2 -7.15 2.27 15.38
N GLU A 3 -7.86 1.17 15.63
CA GLU A 3 -7.38 -0.15 15.19
C GLU A 3 -7.16 -0.20 13.66
N SER A 4 -7.84 0.65 12.86
CA SER A 4 -7.71 0.70 11.40
C SER A 4 -6.33 1.09 10.87
N ASN A 5 -5.73 2.18 11.35
CA ASN A 5 -4.49 2.72 10.75
C ASN A 5 -3.29 1.82 11.11
N ASP A 6 -3.29 1.21 12.30
CA ASP A 6 -2.32 0.17 12.65
C ASP A 6 -2.50 -1.08 11.77
N ASN A 7 -3.74 -1.45 11.42
CA ASN A 7 -4.00 -2.60 10.54
C ASN A 7 -3.48 -2.38 9.11
N VAL A 8 -3.68 -1.22 8.49
CA VAL A 8 -3.19 -0.94 7.13
C VAL A 8 -1.67 -0.94 7.10
N SER A 9 -1.03 -0.21 8.00
CA SER A 9 0.44 -0.17 8.10
C SER A 9 1.03 -1.55 8.44
N ASN A 10 0.36 -2.34 9.30
CA ASN A 10 0.76 -3.72 9.59
C ASN A 10 0.68 -4.60 8.35
N ILE A 11 -0.41 -4.51 7.56
CA ILE A 11 -0.56 -5.23 6.29
C ILE A 11 0.60 -4.89 5.35
N HIS A 12 0.91 -3.61 5.14
CA HIS A 12 2.04 -3.17 4.31
C HIS A 12 3.37 -3.71 4.83
N ARG A 13 3.60 -3.66 6.14
CA ARG A 13 4.81 -4.21 6.80
C ARG A 13 4.93 -5.72 6.63
N ARG A 14 3.84 -6.48 6.71
CA ARG A 14 3.87 -7.94 6.50
C ARG A 14 4.17 -8.26 5.04
N TYR A 15 3.61 -7.49 4.12
CA TYR A 15 3.85 -7.71 2.70
C TYR A 15 5.23 -7.26 2.24
N SER A 16 5.86 -6.27 2.86
CA SER A 16 7.24 -5.89 2.51
C SER A 16 8.24 -7.04 2.72
N LEU A 17 7.95 -7.95 3.66
CA LEU A 17 8.73 -9.19 3.85
C LEU A 17 8.65 -10.12 2.63
N THR A 18 7.53 -10.11 1.90
CA THR A 18 7.37 -10.89 0.67
C THR A 18 8.10 -10.31 -0.54
N LEU A 19 8.56 -9.06 -0.45
CA LEU A 19 9.36 -8.36 -1.47
C LEU A 19 10.87 -8.57 -1.32
N LEU A 20 11.32 -9.36 -0.34
CA LEU A 20 12.73 -9.73 -0.10
C LEU A 20 13.28 -10.77 -1.12
N THR A 21 12.69 -10.85 -2.31
CA THR A 21 13.22 -11.68 -3.40
C THR A 21 14.40 -10.98 -4.10
N PRO A 22 15.36 -11.74 -4.65
CA PRO A 22 16.43 -11.17 -5.47
C PRO A 22 15.84 -10.26 -6.53
N SER A 23 16.38 -9.05 -6.68
CA SER A 23 15.83 -8.01 -7.58
C SER A 23 15.81 -8.43 -9.06
N SER A 24 16.53 -9.49 -9.43
CA SER A 24 16.64 -9.98 -10.80
C SER A 24 16.47 -11.50 -10.89
N HIS A 25 15.56 -11.93 -11.78
CA HIS A 25 15.37 -13.35 -12.12
C HIS A 25 16.65 -13.97 -12.73
N LYS A 26 17.49 -13.16 -13.40
CA LYS A 26 18.79 -13.61 -13.93
C LYS A 26 19.75 -14.00 -12.81
N VAL A 27 19.77 -13.22 -11.72
CA VAL A 27 20.58 -13.53 -10.53
C VAL A 27 20.10 -14.84 -9.91
N SER A 28 18.78 -15.05 -9.83
CA SER A 28 18.24 -16.32 -9.31
C SER A 28 18.59 -17.51 -10.18
N LEU A 29 18.58 -17.37 -11.51
CA LEU A 29 19.03 -18.42 -12.42
C LEU A 29 20.52 -18.74 -12.22
N ILE A 30 21.38 -17.73 -12.25
CA ILE A 30 22.84 -17.90 -12.09
C ILE A 30 23.16 -18.58 -10.76
N ILE A 31 22.59 -18.11 -9.65
CA ILE A 31 22.84 -18.71 -8.34
C ILE A 31 22.25 -20.11 -8.24
N SER A 32 21.10 -20.40 -8.88
CA SER A 32 20.56 -21.77 -8.95
C SER A 32 21.55 -22.72 -9.64
N ILE A 33 22.14 -22.28 -10.75
CA ILE A 33 23.12 -23.07 -11.51
C ILE A 33 24.40 -23.28 -10.69
N ILE A 34 24.95 -22.22 -10.08
CA ILE A 34 26.15 -22.30 -9.24
C ILE A 34 25.91 -23.26 -8.06
N THR A 35 24.79 -23.07 -7.34
CA THR A 35 24.43 -23.94 -6.22
C THR A 35 24.27 -25.38 -6.68
N ALA A 36 23.62 -25.64 -7.81
CA ALA A 36 23.48 -26.98 -8.35
C ALA A 36 24.82 -27.62 -8.75
N ILE A 37 25.76 -26.85 -9.32
CA ILE A 37 27.13 -27.31 -9.62
C ILE A 37 27.83 -27.72 -8.33
N ILE A 38 27.80 -26.87 -7.30
CA ILE A 38 28.45 -27.13 -6.01
C ILE A 38 27.83 -28.38 -5.35
N THR A 39 26.51 -28.44 -5.26
CA THR A 39 25.79 -29.61 -4.73
C THR A 39 26.17 -30.88 -5.49
N SER A 40 26.15 -30.83 -6.82
CA SER A 40 26.49 -31.99 -7.66
C SER A 40 27.94 -32.42 -7.47
N ALA A 41 28.88 -31.47 -7.39
CA ALA A 41 30.30 -31.75 -7.16
C ALA A 41 30.52 -32.39 -5.79
N ILE A 42 29.88 -31.89 -4.73
CA ILE A 42 29.93 -32.48 -3.39
C ILE A 42 29.37 -33.89 -3.40
N VAL A 43 28.21 -34.11 -4.01
CA VAL A 43 27.60 -35.45 -4.09
C VAL A 43 28.54 -36.42 -4.81
N VAL A 44 29.06 -36.04 -5.98
CA VAL A 44 29.87 -36.93 -6.80
C VAL A 44 31.26 -37.20 -6.19
N ALA A 45 31.94 -36.19 -5.64
CA ALA A 45 33.25 -36.36 -5.01
C ALA A 45 33.18 -37.00 -3.63
N VAL A 46 32.26 -36.52 -2.77
CA VAL A 46 32.28 -36.82 -1.34
C VAL A 46 31.37 -38.00 -1.00
N TYR A 47 30.13 -38.01 -1.50
CA TYR A 47 29.18 -39.08 -1.19
C TYR A 47 29.39 -40.32 -2.07
N LEU A 48 29.68 -40.13 -3.37
CA LEU A 48 29.86 -41.25 -4.29
C LEU A 48 31.32 -41.72 -4.37
N GLY A 49 32.29 -40.84 -4.12
CA GLY A 49 33.71 -41.13 -4.32
C GLY A 49 34.11 -41.31 -5.79
N ARG A 50 33.35 -40.72 -6.73
CA ARG A 50 33.48 -40.95 -8.18
C ARG A 50 33.69 -39.66 -8.96
N ALA A 51 34.79 -38.97 -8.65
CA ALA A 51 35.11 -37.68 -9.28
C ALA A 51 35.22 -37.75 -10.81
N ASP A 52 35.53 -38.93 -11.36
CA ASP A 52 35.52 -39.24 -12.79
C ASP A 52 34.13 -39.10 -13.44
N GLU A 53 33.06 -39.33 -12.70
CA GLU A 53 31.67 -39.23 -13.19
C GLU A 53 31.14 -37.78 -13.24
N MET A 54 31.92 -36.80 -12.74
CA MET A 54 31.49 -35.38 -12.71
C MET A 54 31.16 -34.82 -14.09
N ALA A 55 31.92 -35.25 -15.11
CA ALA A 55 31.82 -34.74 -16.48
C ALA A 55 30.43 -34.97 -17.12
N PHE A 56 29.68 -35.98 -16.68
CA PHE A 56 28.33 -36.25 -17.19
C PHE A 56 27.22 -36.01 -16.14
N ARG A 57 27.47 -36.23 -14.84
CA ARG A 57 26.45 -36.03 -13.80
C ARG A 57 26.13 -34.57 -13.54
N ILE A 58 27.14 -33.69 -13.53
CA ILE A 58 26.92 -32.25 -13.31
C ILE A 58 26.08 -31.65 -14.46
N PRO A 59 26.43 -31.86 -15.76
CA PRO A 59 25.57 -31.39 -16.85
C PRO A 59 24.16 -31.99 -16.82
N ALA A 60 24.00 -33.27 -16.45
CA ALA A 60 22.68 -33.90 -16.34
C ALA A 60 21.82 -33.23 -15.27
N ALA A 61 22.36 -32.97 -14.07
CA ALA A 61 21.64 -32.27 -13.01
C ALA A 61 21.25 -30.83 -13.41
N ILE A 62 22.14 -30.11 -14.11
CA ILE A 62 21.84 -28.77 -14.65
C ILE A 62 20.74 -28.84 -15.71
N ALA A 63 20.75 -29.85 -16.59
CA ALA A 63 19.71 -30.02 -17.60
C ALA A 63 18.34 -30.24 -16.93
N VAL A 64 18.27 -31.07 -15.88
CA VAL A 64 17.04 -31.27 -15.09
C VAL A 64 16.60 -29.99 -14.38
N LEU A 65 17.53 -29.26 -13.77
CA LEU A 65 17.28 -27.95 -13.15
C LEU A 65 16.60 -26.99 -14.13
N ILE A 66 17.16 -26.81 -15.32
CA ILE A 66 16.62 -25.88 -16.33
C ILE A 66 15.28 -26.37 -16.87
N ALA A 67 15.17 -27.67 -17.17
CA ALA A 67 13.93 -28.25 -17.68
C ALA A 67 12.78 -28.11 -16.68
N THR A 68 13.03 -28.38 -15.40
CA THR A 68 12.01 -28.27 -14.34
C THR A 68 11.62 -26.82 -14.06
N GLN A 69 12.57 -25.87 -14.08
CA GLN A 69 12.26 -24.43 -14.01
C GLN A 69 11.30 -23.99 -15.14
N TYR A 70 11.54 -24.48 -16.36
CA TYR A 70 10.65 -24.20 -17.49
C TYR A 70 9.27 -24.84 -17.29
N VAL A 71 9.19 -26.11 -16.88
CA VAL A 71 7.90 -26.77 -16.62
C VAL A 71 7.11 -26.08 -15.50
N ASP A 72 7.77 -25.75 -14.38
CA ASP A 72 7.16 -25.03 -13.26
C ASP A 72 6.54 -23.71 -13.73
N SER A 73 7.26 -22.97 -14.58
CA SER A 73 6.75 -21.71 -15.14
C SER A 73 5.48 -21.85 -15.98
N ARG A 74 5.18 -23.04 -16.51
CA ARG A 74 3.94 -23.30 -17.26
C ARG A 74 2.79 -23.78 -16.39
N MET A 75 3.11 -24.37 -15.23
CA MET A 75 2.14 -24.97 -14.31
C MET A 75 1.67 -24.03 -13.20
N ILE A 76 2.48 -23.03 -12.83
CA ILE A 76 2.14 -21.99 -11.85
C ILE A 76 0.96 -21.13 -12.35
N LYS A 77 0.05 -20.74 -11.44
CA LYS A 77 -1.23 -20.06 -11.75
C LYS A 77 -1.08 -18.91 -12.76
N ASN A 78 -0.12 -18.03 -12.52
CA ASN A 78 0.13 -16.82 -13.34
C ASN A 78 1.22 -17.02 -14.42
N LYS A 79 1.71 -18.25 -14.61
CA LYS A 79 2.76 -18.63 -15.57
C LYS A 79 4.05 -17.80 -15.48
N GLU A 80 4.43 -17.40 -14.26
CA GLU A 80 5.56 -16.49 -14.03
C GLU A 80 6.90 -17.23 -14.00
N TYR A 81 7.70 -17.04 -15.06
CA TYR A 81 9.03 -17.64 -15.16
C TYR A 81 9.96 -17.17 -14.02
N SER A 82 9.94 -15.89 -13.66
CA SER A 82 10.75 -15.35 -12.56
C SER A 82 10.50 -16.05 -11.24
N LYS A 83 9.24 -16.33 -10.90
CA LYS A 83 8.88 -17.00 -9.64
C LYS A 83 9.31 -18.48 -9.62
N ALA A 84 9.24 -19.17 -10.76
CA ALA A 84 9.81 -20.51 -10.90
C ALA A 84 11.33 -20.51 -10.64
N LEU A 85 12.04 -19.50 -11.15
CA LEU A 85 13.48 -19.33 -10.91
C LEU A 85 13.80 -19.05 -9.43
N HIS A 86 13.02 -18.20 -8.76
CA HIS A 86 13.21 -17.93 -7.32
C HIS A 86 12.94 -19.18 -6.46
N MET A 87 11.85 -19.90 -6.71
CA MET A 87 11.54 -21.14 -6.00
C MET A 87 12.66 -22.18 -6.16
N SER A 88 13.16 -22.34 -7.39
CA SER A 88 14.32 -23.20 -7.69
C SER A 88 15.57 -22.74 -6.94
N PHE A 89 15.89 -21.45 -6.96
CA PHE A 89 17.05 -20.88 -6.27
C PHE A 89 17.05 -21.21 -4.77
N PHE A 90 15.99 -20.81 -4.06
CA PHE A 90 15.92 -21.01 -2.61
C PHE A 90 15.90 -22.49 -2.24
N GLY A 91 15.24 -23.32 -3.04
CA GLY A 91 15.18 -24.76 -2.79
C GLY A 91 16.52 -25.48 -3.01
N ASN A 92 17.26 -25.13 -4.07
CA ASN A 92 18.62 -25.64 -4.29
C ASN A 92 19.59 -25.20 -3.18
N PHE A 93 19.47 -23.94 -2.73
CA PHE A 93 20.29 -23.40 -1.65
C PHE A 93 20.00 -24.11 -0.32
N LEU A 94 18.71 -24.37 -0.04
CA LEU A 94 18.30 -25.16 1.11
C LEU A 94 18.88 -26.58 1.05
N TRP A 95 18.79 -27.24 -0.10
CA TRP A 95 19.34 -28.59 -0.28
C TRP A 95 20.85 -28.65 -0.04
N LEU A 96 21.61 -27.68 -0.58
CA LEU A 96 23.04 -27.55 -0.32
C LEU A 96 23.33 -27.38 1.18
N GLY A 97 22.57 -26.51 1.86
CA GLY A 97 22.71 -26.30 3.30
C GLY A 97 22.52 -27.57 4.12
N ILE A 98 21.49 -28.37 3.80
CA ILE A 98 21.23 -29.65 4.48
C ILE A 98 22.39 -30.64 4.27
N ILE A 99 22.91 -30.75 3.04
CA ILE A 99 24.05 -31.62 2.72
C ILE A 99 25.30 -31.21 3.51
N LEU A 100 25.59 -29.90 3.60
CA LEU A 100 26.72 -29.38 4.36
C LEU A 100 26.55 -29.62 5.87
N CYS A 101 25.33 -29.47 6.41
CA CYS A 101 25.03 -29.82 7.79
C CYS A 101 25.23 -31.32 8.06
N GLY A 102 24.84 -32.19 7.12
CA GLY A 102 25.08 -33.63 7.20
C GLY A 102 26.56 -33.99 7.25
N ILE A 103 27.38 -33.37 6.39
CA ILE A 103 28.85 -33.53 6.41
C ILE A 103 29.44 -33.01 7.73
N ALA A 104 29.00 -31.84 8.20
CA ALA A 104 29.46 -31.30 9.47
C ALA A 104 29.07 -32.22 10.63
N ALA A 105 27.85 -32.76 10.63
CA ALA A 105 27.38 -33.70 11.64
C ALA A 105 28.17 -35.01 11.61
N SER A 106 28.52 -35.56 10.45
CA SER A 106 29.34 -36.78 10.37
C SER A 106 30.72 -36.59 10.99
N VAL A 107 31.32 -35.40 10.79
CA VAL A 107 32.62 -35.04 11.40
C VAL A 107 32.49 -34.82 12.90
N VAL A 108 31.54 -33.99 13.34
CA VAL A 108 31.38 -33.61 14.76
C VAL A 108 30.95 -34.80 15.63
N LEU A 109 30.05 -35.64 15.12
CA LEU A 109 29.52 -36.81 15.82
C LEU A 109 30.39 -38.07 15.62
N SER A 110 31.50 -37.96 14.89
CA SER A 110 32.43 -39.07 14.60
C SER A 110 31.73 -40.30 14.01
N LYS A 111 30.84 -40.08 13.03
CA LYS A 111 30.11 -41.18 12.37
C LYS A 111 31.05 -42.01 11.51
N GLU A 112 30.86 -43.33 11.49
CA GLU A 112 31.71 -44.27 10.75
C GLU A 112 31.70 -44.04 9.24
N SER A 113 30.58 -43.57 8.69
CA SER A 113 30.43 -43.25 7.28
C SER A 113 29.49 -42.07 7.06
N LEU A 114 29.71 -41.36 5.94
CA LEU A 114 28.81 -40.31 5.49
C LEU A 114 27.58 -40.96 4.82
N SER A 115 26.44 -40.91 5.50
CA SER A 115 25.22 -41.57 5.04
C SER A 115 24.53 -40.83 3.89
N LEU A 116 24.05 -41.57 2.89
CA LEU A 116 23.17 -41.05 1.82
C LEU A 116 21.84 -40.50 2.37
N PHE A 117 21.52 -40.80 3.63
CA PHE A 117 20.38 -40.25 4.36
C PHE A 117 20.26 -38.72 4.19
N TYR A 118 21.35 -37.96 4.38
CA TYR A 118 21.32 -36.50 4.30
C TYR A 118 21.00 -35.97 2.90
N LEU A 119 21.35 -36.73 1.86
CA LEU A 119 21.02 -36.39 0.49
C LEU A 119 19.52 -36.55 0.23
N THR A 120 18.95 -37.69 0.64
CA THR A 120 17.51 -37.97 0.54
C THR A 120 16.70 -37.03 1.43
N GLU A 121 17.12 -36.79 2.67
CA GLU A 121 16.46 -35.88 3.59
C GLU A 121 16.45 -34.45 3.03
N GLY A 122 17.60 -33.97 2.54
CA GLY A 122 17.69 -32.66 1.90
C GLY A 122 16.78 -32.54 0.66
N MET A 123 16.64 -33.62 -0.12
CA MET A 123 15.71 -33.69 -1.25
C MET A 123 14.25 -33.57 -0.77
N MET A 124 13.89 -34.24 0.34
CA MET A 124 12.55 -34.19 0.93
C MET A 124 12.23 -32.82 1.55
N ILE A 125 13.21 -32.17 2.17
CA ILE A 125 13.11 -30.79 2.68
C ILE A 125 12.97 -29.79 1.52
N PHE A 126 13.70 -29.98 0.42
CA PHE A 126 13.52 -29.16 -0.78
C PHE A 126 12.09 -29.35 -1.35
N ALA A 127 11.60 -30.60 -1.45
CA ALA A 127 10.23 -30.85 -1.88
C ALA A 127 9.18 -30.23 -0.93
N SER A 128 9.37 -30.29 0.39
CA SER A 128 8.44 -29.69 1.36
C SER A 128 8.42 -28.16 1.27
N PHE A 129 9.58 -27.53 1.06
CA PHE A 129 9.70 -26.10 0.77
C PHE A 129 8.96 -25.71 -0.52
N ARG A 130 9.16 -26.47 -1.61
CA ARG A 130 8.42 -26.28 -2.87
C ARG A 130 6.92 -26.39 -2.65
N LEU A 131 6.46 -27.40 -1.90
CA LEU A 131 5.04 -27.58 -1.59
C LEU A 131 4.45 -26.32 -0.96
N GLY A 132 5.14 -25.75 0.03
CA GLY A 132 4.67 -24.56 0.73
C GLY A 132 4.59 -23.32 -0.16
N LEU A 133 5.60 -23.08 -1.00
CA LEU A 133 5.55 -21.96 -1.96
C LEU A 133 4.47 -22.15 -3.02
N LEU A 134 4.33 -23.37 -3.54
CA LEU A 134 3.38 -23.70 -4.59
C LEU A 134 1.94 -23.43 -4.16
N THR A 135 1.57 -23.75 -2.92
CA THR A 135 0.22 -23.51 -2.40
C THR A 135 0.00 -22.06 -1.99
N THR A 136 0.94 -21.46 -1.26
CA THR A 136 0.74 -20.12 -0.67
C THR A 136 0.88 -18.99 -1.66
N THR A 137 1.97 -18.96 -2.42
CA THR A 137 2.35 -17.80 -3.25
C THR A 137 2.11 -18.02 -4.74
N LEU A 138 2.19 -19.27 -5.21
CA LEU A 138 2.10 -19.62 -6.63
C LEU A 138 0.71 -20.14 -7.05
N GLY A 139 -0.21 -20.27 -6.10
CA GLY A 139 -1.64 -20.45 -6.37
C GLY A 139 -2.05 -21.84 -6.85
N LEU A 140 -1.28 -22.88 -6.53
CA LEU A 140 -1.67 -24.25 -6.82
C LEU A 140 -2.54 -24.83 -5.71
N SER A 141 -3.49 -25.69 -6.10
CA SER A 141 -4.18 -26.54 -5.13
C SER A 141 -3.20 -27.53 -4.51
N LEU A 142 -3.44 -27.91 -3.25
CA LEU A 142 -2.57 -28.85 -2.53
C LEU A 142 -2.32 -30.15 -3.32
N ARG A 143 -3.34 -30.67 -4.02
CA ARG A 143 -3.22 -31.87 -4.86
C ARG A 143 -2.21 -31.68 -6.00
N LYS A 144 -2.29 -30.56 -6.73
CA LYS A 144 -1.34 -30.25 -7.79
C LYS A 144 0.04 -29.95 -7.23
N ALA A 145 0.12 -29.22 -6.12
CA ALA A 145 1.38 -28.88 -5.47
C ALA A 145 2.12 -30.14 -5.00
N LEU A 146 1.43 -31.14 -4.46
CA LEU A 146 2.01 -32.45 -4.09
C LEU A 146 2.60 -33.19 -5.31
N SER A 147 1.97 -33.11 -6.48
CA SER A 147 2.52 -33.72 -7.70
C SER A 147 3.77 -32.99 -8.21
N LEU A 148 3.81 -31.67 -8.09
CA LEU A 148 4.90 -30.85 -8.65
C LEU A 148 6.07 -30.66 -7.68
N CYS A 149 5.86 -30.80 -6.37
CA CYS A 149 6.88 -30.46 -5.39
C CYS A 149 8.12 -31.36 -5.51
N PHE A 150 7.95 -32.62 -5.93
CA PHE A 150 9.04 -33.57 -6.15
C PHE A 150 9.79 -33.40 -7.48
N MET A 151 9.18 -32.80 -8.51
CA MET A 151 9.70 -32.86 -9.89
C MET A 151 11.18 -32.48 -10.01
N GLN A 152 11.55 -31.34 -9.43
CA GLN A 152 12.93 -30.86 -9.46
C GLN A 152 13.86 -31.59 -8.49
N PRO A 153 13.57 -31.64 -7.16
CA PRO A 153 14.47 -32.31 -6.21
C PRO A 153 14.69 -33.79 -6.56
N LEU A 154 13.62 -34.51 -6.89
CA LEU A 154 13.72 -35.92 -7.27
C LEU A 154 14.44 -36.08 -8.61
N GLY A 155 14.11 -35.28 -9.63
CA GLY A 155 14.79 -35.36 -10.92
C GLY A 155 16.29 -35.12 -10.81
N MET A 156 16.71 -34.13 -10.01
CA MET A 156 18.13 -33.86 -9.76
C MET A 156 18.78 -34.98 -8.96
N PHE A 157 18.10 -35.52 -7.93
CA PHE A 157 18.58 -36.68 -7.18
C PHE A 157 18.83 -37.88 -8.10
N LEU A 158 17.89 -38.21 -8.99
CA LEU A 158 18.00 -39.35 -9.92
C LEU A 158 19.12 -39.14 -10.96
N ALA A 159 19.38 -37.89 -11.36
CA ALA A 159 20.51 -37.57 -12.23
C ALA A 159 21.87 -37.74 -11.52
N LEU A 160 21.92 -37.48 -10.20
CA LEU A 160 23.14 -37.51 -9.42
C LEU A 160 23.46 -38.89 -8.85
N VAL A 161 22.48 -39.61 -8.30
CA VAL A 161 22.70 -40.85 -7.56
C VAL A 161 22.55 -42.08 -8.47
N PRO A 162 23.56 -42.97 -8.56
CA PRO A 162 23.48 -44.20 -9.33
C PRO A 162 22.32 -45.10 -8.87
N VAL A 163 21.68 -45.78 -9.83
CA VAL A 163 20.54 -46.69 -9.58
C VAL A 163 20.85 -47.75 -8.52
N ALA A 164 22.08 -48.25 -8.49
CA ALA A 164 22.52 -49.27 -7.52
C ALA A 164 22.44 -48.78 -6.06
N MET A 165 22.49 -47.46 -5.82
CA MET A 165 22.46 -46.86 -4.48
C MET A 165 21.06 -46.40 -4.06
N TRP A 166 20.06 -46.55 -4.93
CA TRP A 166 18.67 -46.17 -4.62
C TRP A 166 18.03 -46.99 -3.50
N PRO A 167 18.23 -48.34 -3.40
CA PRO A 167 17.65 -49.11 -2.30
C PRO A 167 18.07 -48.63 -0.91
N GLU A 168 19.35 -48.22 -0.77
CA GLU A 168 19.88 -47.63 0.46
C GLU A 168 19.33 -46.22 0.68
N SER A 169 19.38 -45.38 -0.36
CA SER A 169 18.91 -44.00 -0.30
C SER A 169 17.43 -43.88 0.04
N PHE A 170 16.61 -44.84 -0.41
CA PHE A 170 15.17 -44.92 -0.18
C PHE A 170 14.80 -46.02 0.80
N ALA A 171 15.70 -46.38 1.73
CA ALA A 171 15.36 -47.29 2.81
C ALA A 171 14.10 -46.80 3.56
N PRO A 172 13.21 -47.71 4.02
CA PRO A 172 11.92 -47.33 4.60
C PRO A 172 12.04 -46.30 5.74
N ALA A 173 13.07 -46.40 6.58
CA ALA A 173 13.32 -45.44 7.66
C ALA A 173 13.67 -44.04 7.13
N THR A 174 14.55 -43.93 6.15
CA THR A 174 14.94 -42.67 5.50
C THR A 174 13.73 -41.98 4.86
N VAL A 175 12.93 -42.74 4.11
CA VAL A 175 11.72 -42.23 3.46
C VAL A 175 10.69 -41.80 4.50
N ALA A 176 10.50 -42.59 5.56
CA ALA A 176 9.57 -42.25 6.64
C ALA A 176 9.96 -40.95 7.35
N MET A 177 11.24 -40.74 7.65
CA MET A 177 11.75 -39.52 8.27
C MET A 177 11.58 -38.32 7.33
N GLY A 178 11.97 -38.44 6.07
CA GLY A 178 11.77 -37.39 5.07
C GLY A 178 10.29 -37.06 4.82
N ALA A 179 9.41 -38.07 4.86
CA ALA A 179 7.98 -37.90 4.66
C ALA A 179 7.33 -37.03 5.74
N VAL A 180 7.90 -36.96 6.95
CA VAL A 180 7.46 -36.04 8.02
C VAL A 180 7.46 -34.60 7.51
N PHE A 181 8.50 -34.15 6.79
CA PHE A 181 8.53 -32.78 6.26
C PHE A 181 7.42 -32.50 5.24
N ILE A 182 7.06 -33.48 4.41
CA ILE A 182 5.98 -33.35 3.43
C ILE A 182 4.62 -33.29 4.12
N VAL A 183 4.41 -34.14 5.14
CA VAL A 183 3.19 -34.12 5.96
C VAL A 183 3.07 -32.79 6.69
N VAL A 184 4.14 -32.34 7.34
CA VAL A 184 4.19 -31.06 8.06
C VAL A 184 3.91 -29.89 7.12
N ALA A 185 4.51 -29.84 5.93
CA ALA A 185 4.25 -28.80 4.94
C ALA A 185 2.80 -28.85 4.38
N SER A 186 2.23 -30.05 4.23
CA SER A 186 0.82 -30.22 3.82
C SER A 186 -0.14 -29.70 4.87
N VAL A 187 0.07 -30.11 6.13
CA VAL A 187 -0.73 -29.64 7.28
C VAL A 187 -0.58 -28.14 7.46
N TRP A 188 0.65 -27.62 7.40
CA TRP A 188 0.95 -26.20 7.42
C TRP A 188 0.17 -25.44 6.34
N SER A 189 0.18 -25.95 5.10
CA SER A 189 -0.52 -25.33 3.99
C SER A 189 -2.03 -25.24 4.25
N VAL A 190 -2.64 -26.29 4.80
CA VAL A 190 -4.09 -26.28 5.10
C VAL A 190 -4.42 -25.35 6.26
N ILE A 191 -3.62 -25.36 7.33
CA ILE A 191 -3.87 -24.53 8.52
C ILE A 191 -3.65 -23.05 8.20
N THR A 192 -2.58 -22.71 7.49
CA THR A 192 -2.29 -21.31 7.11
C THR A 192 -3.30 -20.75 6.12
N ASP A 193 -3.80 -21.55 5.18
CA ASP A 193 -4.87 -21.10 4.26
C ASP A 193 -6.16 -20.75 5.02
N ARG A 194 -6.44 -21.50 6.10
CA ARG A 194 -7.63 -21.30 6.95
C ARG A 194 -7.42 -20.30 8.08
N ALA A 195 -6.22 -19.72 8.23
CA ALA A 195 -5.86 -18.89 9.36
C ALA A 195 -6.76 -17.65 9.53
N GLY A 196 -7.26 -17.12 8.41
CA GLY A 196 -8.14 -15.95 8.38
C GLY A 196 -9.61 -16.20 8.72
N ARG A 197 -10.07 -17.46 8.83
CA ARG A 197 -11.50 -17.75 9.00
C ARG A 197 -12.05 -17.31 10.36
N PRO A 198 -13.36 -16.96 10.45
CA PRO A 198 -14.32 -16.83 9.35
C PRO A 198 -14.15 -15.54 8.53
N GLY A 199 -13.35 -14.58 9.00
CA GLY A 199 -13.11 -13.31 8.34
C GLY A 199 -12.66 -13.48 6.89
N ILE A 200 -11.48 -14.03 6.64
CA ILE A 200 -10.97 -14.28 5.29
C ILE A 200 -11.10 -15.76 4.96
N GLU A 201 -11.81 -16.10 3.88
CA GLU A 201 -12.07 -17.49 3.48
C GLU A 201 -10.80 -18.31 3.21
N SER A 202 -9.84 -17.66 2.55
CA SER A 202 -8.53 -18.20 2.15
C SER A 202 -7.46 -17.13 2.31
N THR A 203 -6.57 -17.32 3.29
CA THR A 203 -5.41 -16.44 3.50
C THR A 203 -4.41 -16.58 2.35
N HIS A 204 -4.31 -17.75 1.71
CA HIS A 204 -3.43 -17.92 0.55
C HIS A 204 -3.90 -17.08 -0.64
N LYS A 205 -5.21 -17.06 -0.94
CA LYS A 205 -5.75 -16.18 -1.99
C LYS A 205 -5.50 -14.70 -1.70
N LEU A 206 -5.60 -14.27 -0.44
CA LEU A 206 -5.26 -12.90 -0.04
C LEU A 206 -3.79 -12.57 -0.35
N VAL A 207 -2.86 -13.45 0.02
CA VAL A 207 -1.41 -13.28 -0.28
C VAL A 207 -1.15 -13.31 -1.79
N GLN A 208 -1.78 -14.22 -2.53
CA GLN A 208 -1.65 -14.35 -3.98
C GLN A 208 -2.16 -13.11 -4.69
N GLY A 209 -3.35 -12.64 -4.33
CA GLY A 209 -3.95 -11.44 -4.87
C GLY A 209 -3.06 -10.23 -4.62
N TYR A 210 -2.54 -10.07 -3.40
CA TYR A 210 -1.63 -8.97 -3.10
C TYR A 210 -0.38 -9.02 -3.99
N LEU A 211 0.28 -10.17 -4.07
CA LEU A 211 1.48 -10.34 -4.91
C LEU A 211 1.18 -10.08 -6.39
N ALA A 212 0.03 -10.53 -6.90
CA ALA A 212 -0.39 -10.29 -8.28
C ALA A 212 -0.70 -8.80 -8.55
N SER A 213 -1.31 -8.11 -7.59
CA SER A 213 -1.60 -6.67 -7.71
C SER A 213 -0.33 -5.83 -7.81
N ARG A 214 0.78 -6.30 -7.22
CA ARG A 214 2.08 -5.64 -7.27
C ARG A 214 2.92 -6.02 -8.49
N SER A 215 2.84 -7.26 -8.99
CA SER A 215 3.70 -7.73 -10.09
C SER A 215 3.14 -7.53 -11.48
N GLN A 216 1.81 -7.53 -11.65
CA GLN A 216 1.16 -7.63 -12.97
C GLN A 216 0.01 -6.65 -13.18
N SER A 217 -0.21 -5.71 -12.25
CA SER A 217 -1.42 -4.86 -12.25
C SER A 217 -2.72 -5.67 -12.30
N ASN A 218 -2.70 -6.94 -11.87
CA ASN A 218 -3.89 -7.78 -11.78
C ASN A 218 -4.47 -7.62 -10.37
N PHE A 219 -5.42 -6.70 -10.24
CA PHE A 219 -6.04 -6.32 -8.98
C PHE A 219 -7.38 -7.02 -8.69
N HIS A 220 -7.96 -7.71 -9.68
CA HIS A 220 -9.29 -8.32 -9.57
C HIS A 220 -9.42 -9.32 -8.42
N GLU A 221 -8.39 -10.12 -8.13
CA GLU A 221 -8.46 -11.11 -7.04
C GLU A 221 -8.52 -10.42 -5.67
N VAL A 222 -7.74 -9.35 -5.47
CA VAL A 222 -7.80 -8.56 -4.22
C VAL A 222 -9.14 -7.84 -4.13
N GLU A 223 -9.54 -7.14 -5.18
CA GLU A 223 -10.80 -6.39 -5.20
C GLU A 223 -12.00 -7.30 -4.95
N SER A 224 -12.03 -8.51 -5.53
CA SER A 224 -13.10 -9.48 -5.24
C SER A 224 -13.17 -9.87 -3.76
N ILE A 225 -12.01 -10.06 -3.10
CA ILE A 225 -11.96 -10.34 -1.66
C ILE A 225 -12.45 -9.13 -0.85
N LEU A 226 -12.02 -7.90 -1.19
CA LEU A 226 -12.44 -6.69 -0.49
C LEU A 226 -13.93 -6.40 -0.71
N SER A 227 -14.40 -6.47 -1.95
CA SER A 227 -15.80 -6.24 -2.34
C SER A 227 -16.76 -7.25 -1.73
N SER A 228 -16.37 -8.52 -1.56
CA SER A 228 -17.24 -9.54 -0.93
C SER A 228 -17.65 -9.20 0.51
N LYS A 229 -16.93 -8.27 1.15
CA LYS A 229 -17.16 -7.81 2.51
C LYS A 229 -17.59 -6.35 2.62
N ALA A 230 -17.49 -5.61 1.52
CA ALA A 230 -17.91 -4.24 1.49
C ALA A 230 -19.43 -4.15 1.70
N LYS A 231 -19.88 -3.07 2.30
CA LYS A 231 -21.30 -2.84 2.62
C LYS A 231 -21.83 -1.69 1.78
N PRO A 232 -23.07 -1.79 1.27
CA PRO A 232 -23.74 -0.67 0.61
C PRO A 232 -23.83 0.52 1.57
N SER A 233 -23.49 1.70 1.07
CA SER A 233 -23.60 2.97 1.78
C SER A 233 -23.96 4.09 0.82
N THR A 234 -24.48 5.18 1.37
CA THR A 234 -24.69 6.43 0.63
C THR A 234 -23.65 7.44 1.10
N VAL A 235 -22.79 7.85 0.18
CA VAL A 235 -21.78 8.88 0.41
C VAL A 235 -22.33 10.23 -0.04
N ILE A 236 -22.07 11.26 0.75
CA ILE A 236 -22.35 12.65 0.38
C ILE A 236 -21.06 13.29 -0.13
N THR A 237 -21.14 13.97 -1.25
CA THR A 237 -20.03 14.76 -1.80
C THR A 237 -20.47 16.21 -1.85
N THR A 238 -19.70 17.06 -1.18
CA THR A 238 -20.00 18.49 -1.10
C THR A 238 -18.98 19.28 -1.90
N GLN A 239 -19.45 20.35 -2.55
CA GLN A 239 -18.59 21.20 -3.37
C GLN A 239 -18.92 22.66 -3.17
N ILE A 240 -17.89 23.49 -3.22
CA ILE A 240 -18.00 24.93 -3.43
C ILE A 240 -17.52 25.20 -4.85
N LYS A 241 -18.48 25.53 -5.72
CA LYS A 241 -18.24 25.90 -7.11
C LYS A 241 -18.13 27.40 -7.22
N LEU A 242 -16.97 27.91 -7.62
CA LEU A 242 -16.75 29.31 -7.96
C LEU A 242 -16.90 29.47 -9.47
N GLN A 243 -17.77 30.39 -9.89
CA GLN A 243 -18.07 30.62 -11.30
C GLN A 243 -17.95 32.10 -11.65
N SER A 244 -17.20 32.41 -12.71
CA SER A 244 -17.16 33.72 -13.35
C SER A 244 -17.83 33.66 -14.73
N SER A 245 -17.72 34.72 -15.52
CA SER A 245 -18.17 34.73 -16.92
C SER A 245 -17.37 33.77 -17.81
N SER A 246 -16.11 33.50 -17.48
CA SER A 246 -15.18 32.74 -18.33
C SER A 246 -14.60 31.49 -17.66
N ARG A 247 -14.79 31.32 -16.34
CA ARG A 247 -14.14 30.27 -15.56
C ARG A 247 -15.10 29.57 -14.60
N ASP A 248 -14.75 28.32 -14.31
CA ASP A 248 -15.40 27.46 -13.33
C ASP A 248 -14.29 26.74 -12.55
N PHE A 249 -14.35 26.79 -11.23
CA PHE A 249 -13.44 26.12 -10.30
C PHE A 249 -14.25 25.45 -9.19
N ARG A 250 -13.83 24.26 -8.76
CA ARG A 250 -14.49 23.54 -7.67
C ARG A 250 -13.52 23.20 -6.54
N MET A 251 -13.85 23.58 -5.32
CA MET A 251 -13.32 22.92 -4.12
C MET A 251 -14.27 21.79 -3.76
N ILE A 252 -13.81 20.54 -3.79
CA ILE A 252 -14.64 19.34 -3.60
C ILE A 252 -14.13 18.53 -2.40
N LEU A 253 -15.05 18.17 -1.51
CA LEU A 253 -14.81 17.31 -0.36
C LEU A 253 -15.62 16.03 -0.57
N PRO A 254 -14.98 14.95 -1.04
CA PRO A 254 -15.61 13.64 -1.10
C PRO A 254 -15.63 13.04 0.31
N ASP A 255 -16.79 12.61 0.85
CA ASP A 255 -16.83 11.78 2.09
C ASP A 255 -16.40 10.32 1.77
N ILE A 256 -15.26 10.17 1.09
CA ILE A 256 -14.58 8.91 0.77
C ILE A 256 -13.12 9.10 1.08
N HIS A 257 -12.54 8.12 1.76
CA HIS A 257 -11.12 8.08 2.02
C HIS A 257 -10.37 7.50 0.80
N PRO A 258 -9.31 8.15 0.29
CA PRO A 258 -8.48 7.57 -0.77
C PRO A 258 -7.79 6.29 -0.30
N GLY A 259 -7.89 5.19 -1.04
CA GLY A 259 -7.28 3.92 -0.60
C GLY A 259 -7.93 2.68 -1.22
N PRO A 260 -7.48 1.47 -0.87
CA PRO A 260 -6.53 1.15 0.21
C PRO A 260 -5.05 1.39 -0.14
N TYR A 261 -4.63 1.01 -1.35
CA TYR A 261 -3.27 1.24 -1.84
C TYR A 261 -3.25 1.11 -3.35
N TYR A 262 -2.36 1.82 -4.03
CA TYR A 262 -2.33 1.79 -5.50
C TYR A 262 -1.94 0.42 -6.09
N PRO A 263 -2.66 -0.10 -7.11
CA PRO A 263 -3.80 0.49 -7.85
C PRO A 263 -5.19 -0.03 -7.42
N ILE A 264 -5.34 -0.58 -6.21
CA ILE A 264 -6.59 -1.17 -5.73
C ILE A 264 -7.61 -0.08 -5.42
N GLY A 265 -8.86 -0.29 -5.82
CA GLY A 265 -9.99 0.51 -5.35
C GLY A 265 -9.83 2.02 -5.56
N GLY A 266 -10.28 2.79 -4.56
CA GLY A 266 -10.22 4.26 -4.54
C GLY A 266 -8.83 4.87 -4.34
N SER A 267 -7.73 4.11 -4.46
CA SER A 267 -6.38 4.61 -4.16
C SER A 267 -5.94 5.84 -4.95
N ASN A 268 -6.49 6.05 -6.15
CA ASN A 268 -6.21 7.22 -6.99
C ASN A 268 -7.49 8.05 -7.24
N ILE A 269 -8.49 7.96 -6.35
CA ILE A 269 -9.81 8.57 -6.55
C ILE A 269 -9.71 10.10 -6.70
N THR A 270 -8.78 10.73 -5.99
CA THR A 270 -8.55 12.19 -6.00
C THR A 270 -8.22 12.68 -7.41
N TYR A 271 -7.28 12.03 -8.09
CA TYR A 271 -6.94 12.32 -9.47
C TYR A 271 -8.11 12.05 -10.42
N ARG A 272 -8.86 10.96 -10.20
CA ARG A 272 -10.01 10.62 -11.06
C ARG A 272 -11.10 11.70 -10.94
N ILE A 273 -11.41 12.17 -9.73
CA ILE A 273 -12.32 13.30 -9.49
C ILE A 273 -11.80 14.56 -10.19
N TYR A 274 -10.52 14.90 -9.96
CA TYR A 274 -9.87 16.06 -10.56
C TYR A 274 -9.99 16.07 -12.10
N LYS A 275 -9.78 14.91 -12.74
CA LYS A 275 -9.95 14.75 -14.19
C LYS A 275 -11.40 14.85 -14.65
N THR A 276 -12.35 14.27 -13.91
CA THR A 276 -13.79 14.39 -14.21
C THR A 276 -14.25 15.85 -14.16
N LEU A 277 -13.61 16.68 -13.33
CA LEU A 277 -13.86 18.12 -13.22
C LEU A 277 -12.93 18.96 -14.10
N ASN A 278 -12.49 18.42 -15.25
CA ASN A 278 -11.68 19.10 -16.27
C ASN A 278 -10.38 19.73 -15.74
N SER A 279 -9.73 19.10 -14.75
CA SER A 279 -8.52 19.64 -14.11
C SER A 279 -8.71 21.01 -13.42
N SER A 280 -9.96 21.46 -13.21
CA SER A 280 -10.31 22.74 -12.57
C SER A 280 -10.94 22.53 -11.20
N ALA A 281 -10.24 21.78 -10.36
CA ALA A 281 -10.70 21.47 -9.01
C ALA A 281 -9.54 21.30 -8.03
N MET A 282 -9.83 21.54 -6.75
CA MET A 282 -9.03 21.05 -5.63
C MET A 282 -9.84 19.97 -4.91
N VAL A 283 -9.35 18.74 -4.94
CA VAL A 283 -9.96 17.62 -4.22
C VAL A 283 -9.37 17.57 -2.83
N MET A 284 -10.09 18.14 -1.87
CA MET A 284 -9.66 18.26 -0.49
C MET A 284 -9.89 16.96 0.25
N HIS A 285 -9.00 16.61 1.17
CA HIS A 285 -9.24 15.51 2.10
C HIS A 285 -10.37 15.91 3.07
N SER A 286 -11.42 15.09 3.10
CA SER A 286 -12.49 15.22 4.09
C SER A 286 -12.09 14.48 5.35
N ILE A 287 -12.69 14.84 6.49
CA ILE A 287 -12.56 14.02 7.70
C ILE A 287 -13.21 12.67 7.43
N SER A 288 -12.37 11.70 7.11
CA SER A 288 -12.70 10.36 6.67
C SER A 288 -11.68 9.38 7.21
N ASP A 289 -12.07 8.11 7.35
CA ASP A 289 -11.16 7.04 7.74
C ASP A 289 -11.23 5.88 6.73
N HIS A 290 -10.37 4.88 6.94
CA HIS A 290 -10.29 3.72 6.07
C HIS A 290 -11.59 2.90 5.93
N ALA A 291 -12.61 3.12 6.79
CA ALA A 291 -13.92 2.50 6.62
C ALA A 291 -14.62 3.00 5.35
N LEU A 292 -14.31 4.22 4.91
CA LEU A 292 -14.88 4.88 3.74
C LEU A 292 -14.13 4.57 2.44
N ASN A 293 -13.20 3.61 2.44
CA ASN A 293 -12.49 3.19 1.23
C ASN A 293 -13.44 2.48 0.24
N LEU A 294 -13.27 2.79 -1.04
CA LEU A 294 -13.88 2.03 -2.13
C LEU A 294 -13.09 0.74 -2.39
N PRO A 295 -13.73 -0.44 -2.41
CA PRO A 295 -13.05 -1.73 -2.48
C PRO A 295 -12.53 -2.07 -3.88
N SER A 296 -13.07 -1.45 -4.94
CA SER A 296 -12.76 -1.80 -6.33
C SER A 296 -12.81 -0.62 -7.30
N GLN A 297 -12.16 -0.77 -8.45
CA GLN A 297 -12.27 0.21 -9.55
C GLN A 297 -13.71 0.34 -10.07
N GLU A 298 -14.53 -0.72 -9.98
CA GLU A 298 -15.94 -0.65 -10.35
C GLU A 298 -16.72 0.31 -9.45
N GLU A 299 -16.48 0.26 -8.13
CA GLU A 299 -17.09 1.20 -7.18
C GLU A 299 -16.58 2.63 -7.37
N VAL A 300 -15.32 2.80 -7.82
CA VAL A 300 -14.80 4.10 -8.27
C VAL A 300 -15.60 4.63 -9.46
N GLU A 301 -15.82 3.84 -10.51
CA GLU A 301 -16.62 4.29 -11.65
C GLU A 301 -18.07 4.61 -11.26
N ASN A 302 -18.66 3.81 -10.35
CA ASN A 302 -20.02 4.06 -9.85
C ASN A 302 -20.08 5.40 -9.09
N TYR A 303 -19.09 5.67 -8.24
CA TYR A 303 -18.96 6.95 -7.56
C TYR A 303 -18.82 8.13 -8.53
N LEU A 304 -17.93 8.01 -9.53
CA LEU A 304 -17.64 9.07 -10.51
C LEU A 304 -18.85 9.36 -11.40
N LYS A 305 -19.63 8.35 -11.79
CA LYS A 305 -20.91 8.56 -12.52
C LYS A 305 -21.87 9.43 -11.71
N GLY A 306 -21.91 9.23 -10.40
CA GLY A 306 -22.67 10.07 -9.48
C GLY A 306 -22.29 11.55 -9.56
N LEU A 307 -21.02 11.89 -9.86
CA LEU A 307 -20.54 13.29 -9.92
C LEU A 307 -21.22 14.14 -10.98
N SER A 308 -21.85 13.49 -11.97
CA SER A 308 -22.62 14.19 -13.00
C SER A 308 -24.02 14.63 -12.54
N VAL A 309 -24.50 14.14 -11.39
CA VAL A 309 -25.85 14.40 -10.87
C VAL A 309 -25.74 15.24 -9.59
N GLU A 310 -25.42 16.53 -9.75
CA GLU A 310 -25.25 17.48 -8.65
C GLU A 310 -26.53 18.29 -8.38
N SER A 311 -26.82 18.53 -7.09
CA SER A 311 -27.93 19.37 -6.65
C SER A 311 -27.43 20.68 -6.05
N SER A 312 -28.01 21.79 -6.50
CA SER A 312 -27.70 23.12 -5.96
C SER A 312 -28.46 23.38 -4.68
N ILE A 313 -27.73 23.61 -3.59
CA ILE A 313 -28.30 23.79 -2.25
C ILE A 313 -28.02 25.17 -1.65
N GLY A 314 -27.24 26.01 -2.32
CA GLY A 314 -26.97 27.37 -1.90
C GLY A 314 -26.23 28.16 -2.97
N LYS A 315 -26.43 29.48 -3.03
CA LYS A 315 -25.74 30.38 -3.95
C LYS A 315 -25.50 31.71 -3.26
N GLY A 316 -24.42 32.39 -3.63
CA GLY A 316 -24.14 33.72 -3.13
C GLY A 316 -22.99 34.38 -3.88
N THR A 317 -22.65 35.58 -3.45
CA THR A 317 -21.58 36.38 -4.09
C THR A 317 -20.58 36.96 -3.08
N THR A 318 -20.82 36.74 -1.79
CA THR A 318 -20.02 37.34 -0.74
C THR A 318 -19.30 36.30 0.11
N CYS A 319 -18.10 36.65 0.57
CA CYS A 319 -17.31 35.88 1.52
C CYS A 319 -16.66 36.84 2.51
N THR A 320 -16.46 36.42 3.75
CA THR A 320 -15.70 37.19 4.74
C THR A 320 -14.21 37.15 4.40
N GLU A 321 -13.45 38.13 4.89
CA GLU A 321 -12.01 37.91 5.03
C GLU A 321 -11.72 36.68 5.90
N PRO A 322 -10.61 35.97 5.64
CA PRO A 322 -10.26 34.77 6.38
C PRO A 322 -9.93 35.09 7.83
N VAL A 323 -10.27 34.16 8.72
CA VAL A 323 -9.85 34.16 10.11
C VAL A 323 -8.81 33.07 10.31
N THR A 324 -7.76 33.35 11.06
CA THR A 324 -6.77 32.35 11.47
C THR A 324 -6.75 32.29 12.99
N ILE A 325 -7.03 31.12 13.56
CA ILE A 325 -6.95 30.86 14.99
C ILE A 325 -5.85 29.84 15.23
N GLN A 326 -4.95 30.14 16.17
CA GLN A 326 -3.95 29.23 16.67
C GLN A 326 -4.22 28.93 18.14
N VAL A 327 -4.35 27.66 18.50
CA VAL A 327 -4.40 27.19 19.89
C VAL A 327 -3.27 26.19 20.06
N ASN A 328 -2.23 26.55 20.81
CA ASN A 328 -1.02 25.75 20.95
C ASN A 328 -0.48 25.33 19.57
N ARG A 329 -0.50 24.03 19.25
CA ARG A 329 -0.06 23.45 17.97
C ARG A 329 -1.13 23.47 16.89
N ALA A 330 -2.40 23.55 17.28
CA ALA A 330 -3.53 23.50 16.36
C ALA A 330 -3.75 24.84 15.66
N ARG A 331 -3.81 24.79 14.33
CA ARG A 331 -4.09 25.92 13.46
C ARG A 331 -5.40 25.66 12.72
N VAL A 332 -6.31 26.62 12.79
CA VAL A 332 -7.54 26.61 11.97
C VAL A 332 -7.65 27.89 11.17
N VAL A 333 -7.78 27.76 9.86
CA VAL A 333 -8.15 28.86 8.96
C VAL A 333 -9.61 28.72 8.57
N GLY A 334 -10.37 29.80 8.70
CA GLY A 334 -11.79 29.84 8.42
C GLY A 334 -12.15 30.88 7.36
N LEU A 335 -13.09 30.53 6.48
CA LEU A 335 -13.76 31.43 5.54
C LEU A 335 -15.27 31.24 5.67
N LEU A 336 -16.05 32.31 5.49
CA LEU A 336 -17.51 32.25 5.55
C LEU A 336 -18.11 32.79 4.24
N PHE A 337 -18.60 31.87 3.41
CA PHE A 337 -19.39 32.14 2.22
C PHE A 337 -20.85 32.32 2.62
N GLU A 338 -21.22 33.54 2.98
CA GLU A 338 -22.52 33.92 3.56
C GLU A 338 -22.89 33.09 4.80
N LYS A 339 -23.57 31.96 4.64
CA LYS A 339 -23.96 31.04 5.74
C LYS A 339 -23.24 29.69 5.70
N THR A 340 -22.28 29.53 4.79
CA THR A 340 -21.49 28.32 4.62
C THR A 340 -20.05 28.57 5.07
N ALA A 341 -19.64 27.93 6.16
CA ALA A 341 -18.27 28.02 6.64
C ALA A 341 -17.38 26.96 5.99
N VAL A 342 -16.12 27.31 5.74
CA VAL A 342 -15.05 26.39 5.38
C VAL A 342 -13.94 26.53 6.41
N LEU A 343 -13.55 25.42 7.03
CA LEU A 343 -12.48 25.36 8.00
C LEU A 343 -11.38 24.43 7.49
N PHE A 344 -10.14 24.90 7.55
CA PHE A 344 -8.93 24.15 7.25
C PHE A 344 -8.22 23.83 8.56
N LEU A 345 -8.14 22.55 8.92
CA LEU A 345 -7.56 22.07 10.17
C LEU A 345 -6.15 21.56 9.90
N SER A 346 -5.16 22.09 10.63
CA SER A 346 -3.76 21.70 10.48
C SER A 346 -3.04 21.66 11.84
N LEU A 347 -2.13 20.70 11.98
CA LEU A 347 -1.13 20.67 13.05
C LEU A 347 0.29 20.99 12.54
N SER A 348 0.45 21.40 11.28
CA SER A 348 1.76 21.66 10.70
C SER A 348 2.54 22.72 11.50
N PRO A 349 3.85 22.49 11.80
CA PRO A 349 4.72 21.40 11.35
C PRO A 349 4.82 20.20 12.33
N HIS A 350 3.88 20.03 13.25
CA HIS A 350 3.98 19.09 14.38
C HIS A 350 3.58 17.64 14.06
N GLY A 351 3.19 17.36 12.82
CA GLY A 351 2.71 16.06 12.39
C GLY A 351 1.23 15.82 12.71
N MET A 352 0.51 15.24 11.76
CA MET A 352 -0.87 14.78 11.84
C MET A 352 -1.09 13.62 10.87
N GLU A 353 -1.98 12.71 11.23
CA GLU A 353 -2.63 11.78 10.31
C GLU A 353 -4.08 12.27 10.09
N ASP A 354 -5.01 11.38 9.83
CA ASP A 354 -6.43 11.72 9.70
C ASP A 354 -6.98 12.39 10.97
N VAL A 355 -7.73 13.46 10.78
CA VAL A 355 -8.54 14.05 11.83
C VAL A 355 -9.62 13.04 12.27
N PRO A 356 -9.82 12.79 13.58
CA PRO A 356 -10.85 11.87 14.02
C PRO A 356 -12.28 12.34 13.73
N ASP A 357 -13.18 11.42 13.36
CA ASP A 357 -14.58 11.73 13.00
C ASP A 357 -15.39 12.45 14.11
N TYR A 358 -15.09 12.20 15.39
CA TYR A 358 -15.76 12.92 16.48
C TYR A 358 -15.49 14.42 16.45
N ILE A 359 -14.33 14.85 15.91
CA ILE A 359 -13.99 16.26 15.73
C ILE A 359 -14.95 16.90 14.72
N LYS A 360 -15.18 16.25 13.56
CA LYS A 360 -16.15 16.71 12.55
C LYS A 360 -17.53 16.89 13.18
N LYS A 361 -18.04 15.86 13.86
CA LYS A 361 -19.36 15.85 14.49
C LYS A 361 -19.54 16.97 15.51
N GLU A 362 -18.53 17.21 16.36
CA GLU A 362 -18.58 18.28 17.34
C GLU A 362 -18.56 19.69 16.71
N ILE A 363 -17.75 19.90 15.67
CA ILE A 363 -17.69 21.19 14.97
C ILE A 363 -19.01 21.43 14.22
N GLU A 364 -19.56 20.42 13.55
CA GLU A 364 -20.86 20.49 12.89
C GLU A 364 -21.99 20.82 13.87
N GLN A 365 -22.03 20.14 15.03
CA GLN A 365 -23.00 20.43 16.08
C GLN A 365 -22.88 21.88 16.57
N PHE A 366 -21.66 22.36 16.78
CA PHE A 366 -21.42 23.74 17.19
C PHE A 366 -21.84 24.76 16.13
N ALA A 367 -21.49 24.52 14.86
CA ALA A 367 -21.89 25.35 13.73
C ALA A 367 -23.42 25.43 13.59
N ASN A 368 -24.12 24.31 13.71
CA ASN A 368 -25.59 24.27 13.68
C ASN A 368 -26.20 25.14 14.79
N ASN A 369 -25.65 25.08 16.01
CA ASN A 369 -26.10 25.92 17.13
C ASN A 369 -25.85 27.43 16.92
N ARG A 370 -24.97 27.80 15.98
CA ARG A 370 -24.66 29.19 15.62
C ARG A 370 -25.29 29.61 14.28
N ASN A 371 -26.28 28.86 13.79
CA ASN A 371 -27.06 29.14 12.58
C ASN A 371 -26.25 29.15 11.27
N PHE A 372 -25.10 28.46 11.23
CA PHE A 372 -24.47 28.13 9.95
C PHE A 372 -25.37 27.15 9.21
N GLN A 373 -25.58 27.37 7.91
CA GLN A 373 -26.41 26.47 7.09
C GLN A 373 -25.63 25.21 6.68
N ARG A 374 -24.32 25.37 6.47
CA ARG A 374 -23.41 24.32 6.04
C ARG A 374 -22.01 24.58 6.59
N LEU A 375 -21.26 23.50 6.74
CA LEU A 375 -19.88 23.50 7.19
C LEU A 375 -19.08 22.54 6.31
N PHE A 376 -17.95 23.01 5.84
CA PHE A 376 -16.93 22.22 5.16
C PHE A 376 -15.73 22.15 6.10
N VAL A 377 -15.35 20.94 6.52
CA VAL A 377 -14.17 20.74 7.36
C VAL A 377 -13.15 19.98 6.55
N VAL A 378 -12.06 20.67 6.22
CA VAL A 378 -10.93 20.14 5.46
C VAL A 378 -9.88 19.68 6.44
N ASP A 379 -9.53 18.40 6.34
CA ASP A 379 -8.28 17.90 6.89
C ASP A 379 -7.17 18.35 5.93
N CYS A 380 -6.28 19.24 6.38
CA CYS A 380 -5.22 19.71 5.50
C CYS A 380 -4.22 18.62 5.14
N HIS A 381 -4.08 17.60 6.00
CA HIS A 381 -3.20 16.46 5.80
C HIS A 381 -1.79 16.87 5.35
N ASN A 382 -1.25 17.91 5.98
CA ASN A 382 -0.12 18.71 5.49
C ASN A 382 1.10 18.71 6.42
N ALA A 383 1.23 17.65 7.22
CA ALA A 383 2.34 17.46 8.15
C ALA A 383 2.43 15.98 8.51
N MET A 384 3.37 15.24 7.95
CA MET A 384 3.50 13.81 8.18
C MET A 384 3.76 13.53 9.66
N GLY A 385 2.92 12.70 10.27
CA GLY A 385 2.89 12.56 11.72
C GLY A 385 2.46 11.19 12.22
N LYS A 386 1.92 11.19 13.43
CA LYS A 386 1.18 10.06 13.99
C LYS A 386 -0.26 10.50 14.16
N GLU A 387 -1.11 9.57 14.57
CA GLU A 387 -2.47 9.88 15.01
C GLU A 387 -2.49 11.09 15.96
N ILE A 388 -3.50 11.93 15.75
CA ILE A 388 -3.72 13.13 16.54
C ILE A 388 -3.97 12.73 17.99
N SER A 389 -3.20 13.33 18.91
CA SER A 389 -3.36 13.08 20.33
C SER A 389 -4.67 13.69 20.84
N GLU A 390 -5.23 13.16 21.93
CA GLU A 390 -6.44 13.73 22.54
C GLU A 390 -6.26 15.22 22.92
N HIS A 391 -5.05 15.62 23.31
CA HIS A 391 -4.73 17.03 23.58
C HIS A 391 -4.80 17.88 22.31
N ASP A 392 -4.13 17.45 21.23
CA ASP A 392 -4.13 18.19 19.95
C ASP A 392 -5.54 18.20 19.32
N SER A 393 -6.33 17.15 19.51
CA SER A 393 -7.75 17.08 19.15
C SER A 393 -8.59 18.15 19.86
N GLN A 394 -8.41 18.31 21.17
CA GLN A 394 -9.09 19.35 21.94
C GLN A 394 -8.68 20.76 21.50
N ASP A 395 -7.39 20.95 21.19
CA ASP A 395 -6.88 22.21 20.66
C ASP A 395 -7.47 22.54 19.28
N LEU A 396 -7.58 21.56 18.37
CA LEU A 396 -8.26 21.69 17.08
C LEU A 396 -9.73 22.07 17.24
N LEU A 397 -10.45 21.38 18.13
CA LEU A 397 -11.84 21.68 18.44
C LEU A 397 -12.01 23.11 18.96
N LYS A 398 -11.14 23.53 19.88
CA LYS A 398 -11.17 24.88 20.44
C LYS A 398 -10.89 25.92 19.37
N ALA A 399 -9.84 25.72 18.57
CA ALA A 399 -9.48 26.61 17.47
C ALA A 399 -10.62 26.73 16.44
N ALA A 400 -11.25 25.60 16.07
CA ALA A 400 -12.36 25.57 15.12
C ALA A 400 -13.60 26.29 15.64
N LYS A 401 -13.99 26.03 16.90
CA LYS A 401 -15.13 26.71 17.55
C LYS A 401 -14.89 28.22 17.60
N THR A 402 -13.70 28.67 18.03
CA THR A 402 -13.33 30.10 18.06
C THR A 402 -13.29 30.71 16.65
N ALA A 403 -12.84 29.98 15.63
CA ALA A 403 -12.85 30.47 14.25
C ALA A 403 -14.28 30.74 13.76
N LEU A 404 -15.21 29.82 14.02
CA LEU A 404 -16.63 30.00 13.70
C LEU A 404 -17.25 31.20 14.43
N GLU A 405 -16.97 31.36 15.73
CA GLU A 405 -17.43 32.51 16.50
C GLU A 405 -16.89 33.84 15.98
N THR A 406 -15.66 33.86 15.50
CA THR A 406 -15.06 35.06 14.93
C THR A 406 -15.67 35.37 13.57
N LEU A 407 -15.87 34.35 12.72
CA LEU A 407 -16.41 34.50 11.36
C LEU A 407 -17.79 35.15 11.35
N ILE A 408 -18.69 34.79 12.27
CA ILE A 408 -20.05 35.38 12.33
C ILE A 408 -20.05 36.89 12.64
N THR A 409 -18.95 37.42 13.18
CA THR A 409 -18.81 38.87 13.49
C THR A 409 -18.23 39.68 12.32
N LYS A 410 -17.73 39.01 11.27
CA LYS A 410 -17.08 39.65 10.13
C LYS A 410 -18.12 40.06 9.08
N GLN A 411 -17.87 41.19 8.41
CA GLN A 411 -18.65 41.59 7.25
C GLN A 411 -18.20 40.79 6.01
N GLY A 412 -19.15 40.40 5.18
CA GLY A 412 -18.88 39.77 3.88
C GLY A 412 -18.61 40.81 2.80
N GLY A 413 -17.64 40.54 1.93
CA GLY A 413 -17.36 41.32 0.73
C GLY A 413 -17.56 40.50 -0.54
N THR A 414 -17.76 41.16 -1.68
CA THR A 414 -17.87 40.50 -2.99
C THR A 414 -16.60 39.73 -3.34
N ILE A 415 -16.76 38.53 -3.92
CA ILE A 415 -15.65 37.64 -4.24
C ILE A 415 -15.17 37.90 -5.67
N GLU A 416 -13.86 38.11 -5.81
CA GLU A 416 -13.14 37.85 -7.07
C GLU A 416 -12.30 36.59 -6.87
N PHE A 417 -12.21 35.73 -7.89
CA PHE A 417 -11.37 34.53 -7.81
C PHE A 417 -10.61 34.26 -9.10
N GLY A 418 -9.48 33.58 -8.96
CA GLY A 418 -8.71 33.02 -10.06
C GLY A 418 -8.07 31.70 -9.60
N TYR A 419 -7.94 30.75 -10.52
CA TYR A 419 -7.37 29.44 -10.22
C TYR A 419 -6.34 29.09 -11.29
N ALA A 420 -5.23 28.51 -10.88
CA ALA A 420 -4.28 27.90 -11.78
C ALA A 420 -3.75 26.60 -11.17
N ASN A 421 -3.28 25.72 -12.05
CA ASN A 421 -2.66 24.46 -11.68
C ASN A 421 -1.28 24.33 -12.33
N SER A 422 -0.63 23.20 -12.11
CA SER A 422 0.66 22.87 -12.70
C SER A 422 0.58 22.35 -14.14
N GLU A 423 -0.55 22.46 -14.82
CA GLU A 423 -0.66 22.06 -16.22
C GLU A 423 0.30 22.89 -17.09
N GLY A 424 1.02 22.20 -17.99
CA GLY A 424 2.09 22.81 -18.79
C GLY A 424 3.42 23.03 -18.04
N MET A 425 3.51 22.67 -16.76
CA MET A 425 4.80 22.62 -16.02
C MET A 425 5.43 21.22 -16.15
N ASN A 426 6.76 21.15 -16.19
CA ASN A 426 7.48 19.88 -16.23
C ASN A 426 7.65 19.30 -14.82
N LEU A 427 6.57 18.76 -14.25
CA LEU A 427 6.55 18.10 -12.95
C LEU A 427 6.51 16.58 -13.15
N ASN A 428 7.65 15.91 -13.03
CA ASN A 428 7.71 14.45 -12.96
C ASN A 428 8.54 14.04 -11.73
N ILE A 429 7.89 14.10 -10.58
CA ILE A 429 8.49 13.81 -9.28
C ILE A 429 7.76 12.64 -8.62
N LYS A 430 8.48 11.92 -7.77
CA LYS A 430 8.01 10.64 -7.20
C LYS A 430 7.12 10.79 -5.97
N ASP A 431 7.10 11.98 -5.38
CA ASP A 431 6.35 12.35 -4.19
C ASP A 431 5.13 13.24 -4.51
N LEU A 432 4.69 13.27 -5.78
CA LEU A 432 3.49 13.96 -6.23
C LEU A 432 2.68 13.05 -7.16
N GLY A 433 1.37 13.02 -6.96
CA GLY A 433 0.40 12.34 -7.79
C GLY A 433 0.12 13.07 -9.10
N PRO A 434 -0.58 12.41 -10.03
CA PRO A 434 -0.80 12.90 -11.39
C PRO A 434 -1.72 14.13 -11.46
N GLY A 435 -2.44 14.48 -10.38
CA GLY A 435 -3.20 15.72 -10.29
C GLY A 435 -2.34 16.98 -10.17
N GLY A 436 -1.07 16.84 -9.77
CA GLY A 436 -0.12 17.93 -9.71
C GLY A 436 -0.39 18.92 -8.57
N LEU A 437 -0.12 20.20 -8.82
CA LEU A 437 -0.28 21.29 -7.86
C LEU A 437 -1.38 22.25 -8.33
N GLY A 438 -2.07 22.90 -7.39
CA GLY A 438 -3.09 23.92 -7.64
C GLY A 438 -2.99 25.10 -6.68
N VAL A 439 -3.34 26.30 -7.15
CA VAL A 439 -3.50 27.48 -6.29
C VAL A 439 -4.79 28.22 -6.64
N LEU A 440 -5.62 28.45 -5.63
CA LEU A 440 -6.78 29.31 -5.68
C LEU A 440 -6.38 30.67 -5.11
N CYS A 441 -6.60 31.74 -5.86
CA CYS A 441 -6.49 33.12 -5.41
C CYS A 441 -7.90 33.67 -5.20
N LEU A 442 -8.21 34.10 -3.97
CA LEU A 442 -9.43 34.81 -3.61
C LEU A 442 -9.08 36.27 -3.32
N LYS A 443 -9.84 37.21 -3.89
CA LYS A 443 -9.75 38.62 -3.54
C LYS A 443 -11.06 39.08 -2.93
N ILE A 444 -10.96 39.56 -1.69
CA ILE A 444 -12.09 39.93 -0.83
C ILE A 444 -11.74 41.27 -0.19
N MET A 445 -12.63 42.26 -0.34
CA MET A 445 -12.43 43.62 0.21
C MET A 445 -11.07 44.26 -0.18
N GLY A 446 -10.55 43.93 -1.37
CA GLY A 446 -9.29 44.46 -1.89
C GLY A 446 -8.04 43.65 -1.52
N SER A 447 -8.11 42.80 -0.48
CA SER A 447 -7.03 41.92 -0.04
C SER A 447 -7.03 40.61 -0.84
N LYS A 448 -5.84 40.08 -1.16
CA LYS A 448 -5.65 38.81 -1.89
C LYS A 448 -5.20 37.71 -0.94
N TYR A 449 -5.82 36.55 -1.06
CA TYR A 449 -5.59 35.38 -0.23
C TYR A 449 -5.42 34.14 -1.11
N TYR A 450 -4.47 33.28 -0.76
CA TYR A 450 -4.13 32.11 -1.56
C TYR A 450 -4.38 30.83 -0.77
N ILE A 451 -4.90 29.80 -1.43
CA ILE A 451 -4.99 28.44 -0.90
C ILE A 451 -4.24 27.55 -1.87
N ALA A 452 -3.28 26.78 -1.38
CA ALA A 452 -2.48 25.87 -2.19
C ALA A 452 -2.93 24.42 -1.96
N TRP A 453 -2.85 23.62 -3.01
CA TRP A 453 -3.25 22.22 -3.01
C TRP A 453 -2.20 21.37 -3.74
N ALA A 454 -1.97 20.16 -3.27
CA ALA A 454 -1.20 19.13 -3.96
C ALA A 454 -2.03 17.86 -4.08
N ASP A 455 -2.01 17.23 -5.25
CA ASP A 455 -2.38 15.81 -5.36
C ASP A 455 -1.23 14.96 -4.79
N GLY A 456 -0.98 15.08 -3.50
CA GLY A 456 -0.01 14.28 -2.77
C GLY A 456 -0.70 13.48 -1.67
N ASN A 457 0.00 12.50 -1.11
CA ASN A 457 -0.35 11.97 0.20
C ASN A 457 -0.08 13.06 1.26
N ASN A 458 0.25 12.72 2.50
CA ASN A 458 0.70 13.68 3.51
C ASN A 458 1.91 14.51 3.05
N MET A 459 2.38 15.47 3.86
CA MET A 459 3.45 16.41 3.49
C MET A 459 4.64 16.35 4.46
N GLU A 460 5.88 16.47 3.98
CA GLU A 460 7.06 16.55 4.86
C GLU A 460 6.96 17.76 5.81
N ASN A 461 7.23 17.54 7.09
CA ASN A 461 7.20 18.61 8.09
C ASN A 461 8.19 19.73 7.75
N GLY A 462 7.74 20.99 7.84
CA GLY A 462 8.52 22.16 7.48
C GLY A 462 8.36 22.63 6.03
N LEU A 463 7.82 21.80 5.12
CA LEU A 463 7.56 22.22 3.74
C LEU A 463 6.51 23.33 3.67
N ARG A 464 5.41 23.16 4.41
CA ARG A 464 4.33 24.16 4.49
C ARG A 464 4.86 25.52 4.92
N GLU A 465 5.72 25.56 5.94
CA GLU A 465 6.37 26.77 6.44
C GLU A 465 7.24 27.42 5.37
N LYS A 466 8.02 26.63 4.62
CA LYS A 466 8.87 27.13 3.53
C LYS A 466 8.03 27.78 2.41
N ILE A 467 6.87 27.20 2.08
CA ILE A 467 5.97 27.78 1.08
C ILE A 467 5.37 29.09 1.61
N VAL A 468 4.93 29.13 2.87
CA VAL A 468 4.39 30.35 3.52
C VAL A 468 5.43 31.46 3.56
N GLU A 469 6.68 31.15 3.95
CA GLU A 469 7.81 32.08 3.94
C GLU A 469 8.03 32.67 2.54
N GLU A 470 7.96 31.83 1.50
CA GLU A 470 8.18 32.26 0.11
C GLU A 470 7.05 33.16 -0.41
N PHE A 471 5.80 32.86 -0.06
CA PHE A 471 4.66 33.74 -0.37
C PHE A 471 4.78 35.08 0.35
N ALA A 472 5.15 35.07 1.63
CA ALA A 472 5.33 36.28 2.42
C ALA A 472 6.43 37.20 1.83
N LYS A 473 7.56 36.65 1.38
CA LYS A 473 8.62 37.42 0.67
C LYS A 473 8.12 38.11 -0.59
N ASN A 474 7.06 37.60 -1.21
CA ASN A 474 6.44 38.15 -2.41
C ASN A 474 5.18 38.98 -2.10
N ASN A 475 4.93 39.36 -0.84
CA ASN A 475 3.73 40.07 -0.38
C ASN A 475 2.42 39.34 -0.70
N MET A 476 2.45 38.01 -0.72
CA MET A 476 1.27 37.16 -0.93
C MET A 476 0.87 36.50 0.39
N THR A 477 -0.43 36.53 0.71
CA THR A 477 -0.97 35.94 1.94
C THR A 477 -1.45 34.52 1.67
N LEU A 478 -0.59 33.52 1.88
CA LEU A 478 -0.97 32.12 1.84
C LEU A 478 -1.73 31.73 3.10
N LEU A 479 -2.96 31.27 2.93
CA LEU A 479 -3.82 30.82 4.02
C LEU A 479 -3.40 29.46 4.53
N GLU A 480 -3.34 28.48 3.61
CA GLU A 480 -2.95 27.12 3.92
C GLU A 480 -2.49 26.34 2.67
N VAL A 481 -1.73 25.26 2.91
CA VAL A 481 -1.38 24.25 1.91
C VAL A 481 -2.02 22.94 2.32
N CYS A 482 -2.84 22.35 1.45
CA CYS A 482 -3.51 21.07 1.70
C CYS A 482 -3.02 20.00 0.72
N THR A 483 -3.07 18.75 1.13
CA THR A 483 -2.91 17.62 0.20
C THR A 483 -4.24 16.90 -0.01
N SER A 484 -4.31 16.05 -1.03
CA SER A 484 -5.52 15.26 -1.35
C SER A 484 -5.59 13.95 -0.58
N ASP A 485 -4.55 13.62 0.19
CA ASP A 485 -4.27 12.28 0.72
C ASP A 485 -4.29 11.21 -0.39
N THR A 486 -3.76 11.49 -1.58
CA THR A 486 -3.73 10.46 -2.63
C THR A 486 -2.85 9.27 -2.21
N HIS A 487 -3.38 8.06 -2.35
CA HIS A 487 -2.63 6.81 -2.16
C HIS A 487 -1.97 6.33 -3.47
N TYR A 488 -1.90 7.22 -4.48
CA TYR A 488 -1.22 6.96 -5.74
C TYR A 488 0.28 6.74 -5.55
N SER A 489 0.84 5.78 -6.29
CA SER A 489 2.29 5.63 -6.40
C SER A 489 2.68 5.16 -7.79
N SER A 490 3.60 5.89 -8.43
CA SER A 490 4.09 5.58 -9.79
C SER A 490 4.97 4.32 -9.85
N GLN A 491 5.47 3.85 -8.69
CA GLN A 491 6.34 2.69 -8.57
C GLN A 491 6.13 1.97 -7.23
N ILE A 492 6.64 0.75 -7.08
CA ILE A 492 6.65 0.06 -5.78
C ILE A 492 7.70 0.74 -4.89
N VAL A 493 7.25 1.49 -3.90
CA VAL A 493 8.12 2.14 -2.93
C VAL A 493 8.39 1.16 -1.78
N ARG A 494 9.68 0.95 -1.48
CA ARG A 494 10.15 0.06 -0.40
C ARG A 494 10.44 0.85 0.89
N THR A 495 9.56 1.78 1.24
CA THR A 495 9.59 2.48 2.53
C THR A 495 8.73 1.71 3.54
N ARG A 496 8.82 2.07 4.82
CA ARG A 496 7.95 1.50 5.86
C ARG A 496 6.47 1.73 5.54
N ASP A 497 6.17 2.89 4.97
CA ASP A 497 4.80 3.35 4.71
C ASP A 497 4.31 2.95 3.32
N GLY A 498 5.23 2.57 2.42
CA GLY A 498 4.91 2.04 1.08
C GLY A 498 4.63 3.10 0.02
N TYR A 499 4.85 4.38 0.33
CA TYR A 499 4.76 5.55 -0.55
C TYR A 499 5.79 6.63 -0.15
N TYR A 500 5.84 7.72 -0.91
CA TYR A 500 6.54 8.96 -0.55
C TYR A 500 5.50 10.06 -0.32
N TYR A 501 5.51 10.66 0.86
CA TYR A 501 4.72 11.85 1.14
C TYR A 501 5.36 13.09 0.46
N PHE A 502 4.54 14.11 0.18
CA PHE A 502 4.90 15.27 -0.63
C PHE A 502 6.03 16.09 0.01
N GLY A 503 7.11 16.33 -0.74
CA GLY A 503 8.30 17.01 -0.23
C GLY A 503 9.35 16.08 0.38
N LYS A 504 9.15 14.76 0.36
CA LYS A 504 10.16 13.82 0.86
C LYS A 504 11.37 13.70 -0.05
N ILE A 505 11.15 13.78 -1.36
CA ILE A 505 12.19 13.62 -2.38
C ILE A 505 12.52 14.97 -2.99
N THR A 506 11.50 15.76 -3.27
CA THR A 506 11.64 17.02 -3.98
C THR A 506 12.00 18.14 -3.01
N PRO A 507 13.06 18.93 -3.27
CA PRO A 507 13.50 19.99 -2.37
C PRO A 507 12.42 21.06 -2.10
N PRO A 508 12.28 21.54 -0.85
CA PRO A 508 11.29 22.57 -0.50
C PRO A 508 11.40 23.86 -1.33
N GLU A 509 12.62 24.28 -1.70
CA GLU A 509 12.86 25.49 -2.50
C GLU A 509 12.28 25.37 -3.91
N GLN A 510 12.32 24.16 -4.47
CA GLN A 510 11.76 23.89 -5.79
C GLN A 510 10.23 23.89 -5.75
N ILE A 511 9.66 23.27 -4.71
CA ILE A 511 8.20 23.22 -4.50
C ILE A 511 7.64 24.63 -4.26
N SER A 512 8.29 25.43 -3.40
CA SER A 512 7.84 26.80 -3.11
C SER A 512 7.88 27.69 -4.35
N ALA A 513 8.92 27.54 -5.19
CA ALA A 513 9.02 28.25 -6.46
C ALA A 513 7.88 27.88 -7.44
N TRP A 514 7.51 26.60 -7.53
CA TRP A 514 6.38 26.19 -8.36
C TRP A 514 5.05 26.76 -7.87
N TYR A 515 4.78 26.70 -6.57
CA TYR A 515 3.57 27.31 -6.02
C TYR A 515 3.51 28.81 -6.26
N LEU A 516 4.63 29.52 -6.16
CA LEU A 516 4.69 30.94 -6.46
C LEU A 516 4.40 31.24 -7.94
N GLU A 517 4.91 30.41 -8.87
CA GLU A 517 4.60 30.53 -10.29
C GLU A 517 3.10 30.33 -10.55
N ILE A 518 2.50 29.29 -9.96
CA ILE A 518 1.07 28.97 -10.08
C ILE A 518 0.23 30.08 -9.44
N ALA A 519 0.61 30.61 -8.27
CA ALA A 519 -0.09 31.71 -7.62
C ALA A 519 -0.12 32.97 -8.49
N LYS A 520 1.00 33.32 -9.13
CA LYS A 520 1.05 34.45 -10.09
C LYS A 520 0.18 34.20 -11.31
N LYS A 521 0.05 32.95 -11.78
CA LYS A 521 -0.91 32.58 -12.84
C LYS A 521 -2.35 32.75 -12.36
N ALA A 522 -2.69 32.25 -11.18
CA ALA A 522 -4.04 32.35 -10.59
C ALA A 522 -4.46 33.81 -10.37
N GLU A 523 -3.54 34.66 -9.90
CA GLU A 523 -3.81 36.08 -9.68
C GLU A 523 -4.10 36.85 -10.97
N ARG A 524 -3.39 36.55 -12.06
CA ARG A 524 -3.67 37.13 -13.39
C ARG A 524 -5.04 36.74 -13.94
N GLN A 525 -5.68 35.76 -13.33
CA GLN A 525 -6.98 35.22 -13.69
C GLN A 525 -8.11 35.67 -12.75
N LEU A 526 -7.86 36.64 -11.87
CA LEU A 526 -8.88 37.21 -10.98
C LEU A 526 -10.03 37.83 -11.77
N GLU A 527 -11.23 37.31 -11.55
CA GLU A 527 -12.48 37.83 -12.09
C GLU A 527 -13.57 37.85 -11.01
N PRO A 528 -14.54 38.78 -11.08
CA PRO A 528 -15.73 38.74 -10.24
C PRO A 528 -16.43 37.38 -10.35
N GLY A 529 -16.66 36.75 -9.21
CA GLY A 529 -17.23 35.42 -9.13
C GLY A 529 -18.45 35.35 -8.23
N LYS A 530 -19.28 34.35 -8.50
CA LYS A 530 -20.32 33.86 -7.60
C LYS A 530 -19.94 32.47 -7.12
N PHE A 531 -20.47 32.07 -5.97
CA PHE A 531 -20.34 30.70 -5.49
C PHE A 531 -21.67 29.97 -5.56
N GLU A 532 -21.59 28.66 -5.74
CA GLU A 532 -22.69 27.71 -5.64
C GLU A 532 -22.25 26.54 -4.77
N ILE A 533 -23.09 26.17 -3.80
CA ILE A 533 -22.89 25.01 -2.95
C ILE A 533 -23.62 23.85 -3.59
N LEU A 534 -22.88 22.80 -3.90
CA LEU A 534 -23.39 21.61 -4.56
C LEU A 534 -23.29 20.43 -3.60
N GLU A 535 -24.34 19.62 -3.60
CA GLU A 535 -24.39 18.34 -2.89
C GLU A 535 -24.76 17.24 -3.87
N GLN A 536 -24.09 16.11 -3.72
CA GLN A 536 -24.33 14.90 -4.49
C GLN A 536 -24.37 13.71 -3.55
N LYS A 537 -25.24 12.75 -3.88
CA LYS A 537 -25.35 11.48 -3.18
C LYS A 537 -24.99 10.34 -4.13
N SER A 538 -24.02 9.53 -3.72
CA SER A 538 -23.59 8.34 -4.46
C SER A 538 -23.87 7.09 -3.64
N ASN A 539 -24.55 6.12 -4.23
CA ASN A 539 -24.71 4.80 -3.62
C ASN A 539 -23.57 3.90 -4.09
N VAL A 540 -22.71 3.51 -3.15
CA VAL A 540 -21.49 2.74 -3.40
C VAL A 540 -21.30 1.70 -2.31
N ASN A 541 -20.48 0.69 -2.57
CA ASN A 541 -20.03 -0.21 -1.53
C ASN A 541 -18.76 0.32 -0.87
N LEU A 542 -18.73 0.40 0.46
CA LEU A 542 -17.58 0.83 1.25
C LEU A 542 -17.01 -0.34 2.04
N MET A 543 -15.68 -0.36 2.22
CA MET A 543 -15.00 -1.47 2.89
C MET A 543 -15.46 -1.66 4.35
N GLY A 544 -15.65 -0.59 5.10
CA GLY A 544 -15.86 -0.67 6.55
C GLY A 544 -14.61 -1.10 7.32
N MET A 545 -14.62 -0.88 8.64
CA MET A 545 -13.47 -1.16 9.52
C MET A 545 -13.04 -2.64 9.53
N SER A 546 -14.00 -3.55 9.47
CA SER A 546 -13.76 -4.99 9.63
C SER A 546 -12.90 -5.62 8.53
N VAL A 547 -12.85 -5.03 7.33
CA VAL A 547 -12.11 -5.63 6.20
C VAL A 547 -10.61 -5.60 6.46
N PHE A 548 -10.07 -4.48 6.94
CA PHE A 548 -8.66 -4.35 7.25
C PHE A 548 -8.27 -5.15 8.48
N GLU A 549 -9.10 -5.14 9.52
CA GLU A 549 -8.91 -5.98 10.72
C GLU A 549 -8.81 -7.46 10.36
N ASP A 550 -9.72 -7.96 9.53
CA ASP A 550 -9.72 -9.36 9.12
C ASP A 550 -8.51 -9.71 8.25
N CYS A 551 -8.10 -8.82 7.34
CA CYS A 551 -6.90 -9.00 6.53
C CYS A 551 -5.63 -9.03 7.41
N SER A 552 -5.47 -8.05 8.30
CA SER A 552 -4.35 -7.94 9.24
C SER A 552 -4.26 -9.18 10.13
N ARG A 553 -5.38 -9.57 10.76
CA ARG A 553 -5.50 -10.76 11.61
C ARG A 553 -5.19 -12.06 10.86
N ALA A 554 -5.63 -12.19 9.60
CA ALA A 554 -5.34 -13.35 8.77
C ALA A 554 -3.83 -13.48 8.51
N LEU A 555 -3.16 -12.39 8.15
CA LEU A 555 -1.73 -12.36 7.91
C LEU A 555 -0.92 -12.64 9.18
N ASP A 556 -1.27 -12.03 10.31
CA ASP A 556 -0.56 -12.24 11.58
C ASP A 556 -0.69 -13.70 12.07
N ARG A 557 -1.89 -14.28 12.01
CA ARG A 557 -2.09 -15.70 12.34
C ARG A 557 -1.29 -16.61 11.42
N CYS A 558 -1.33 -16.36 10.10
CA CYS A 558 -0.57 -17.12 9.12
C CYS A 558 0.93 -17.09 9.41
N ILE A 559 1.49 -15.92 9.73
CA ILE A 559 2.91 -15.76 10.06
C ILE A 559 3.24 -16.48 11.37
N ASN A 560 2.42 -16.35 12.41
CA ASN A 560 2.67 -17.01 13.70
C ASN A 560 2.63 -18.54 13.59
N ILE A 561 1.66 -19.08 12.84
CA ILE A 561 1.60 -20.51 12.51
C ILE A 561 2.88 -20.92 11.75
N SER A 562 3.29 -20.13 10.76
CA SER A 562 4.50 -20.43 9.97
C SER A 562 5.77 -20.46 10.80
N LYS A 563 5.92 -19.55 11.79
CA LYS A 563 7.04 -19.58 12.73
C LYS A 563 7.07 -20.84 13.59
N ALA A 564 5.91 -21.26 14.12
CA ALA A 564 5.81 -22.47 14.93
C ALA A 564 6.18 -23.73 14.14
N PHE A 565 5.64 -23.86 12.91
CA PHE A 565 5.96 -24.97 12.02
C PHE A 565 7.43 -24.98 11.62
N MET A 566 8.01 -23.81 11.30
CA MET A 566 9.43 -23.68 10.97
C MET A 566 10.31 -24.10 12.14
N ALA A 567 10.02 -23.63 13.36
CA ALA A 567 10.76 -24.02 14.56
C ALA A 567 10.69 -25.54 14.81
N GLY A 568 9.50 -26.14 14.65
CA GLY A 568 9.31 -27.59 14.76
C GLY A 568 10.08 -28.38 13.69
N SER A 569 10.06 -27.93 12.44
CA SER A 569 10.84 -28.55 11.35
C SER A 569 12.34 -28.44 11.57
N VAL A 570 12.84 -27.30 12.07
CA VAL A 570 14.26 -27.13 12.39
C VAL A 570 14.66 -28.02 13.56
N ALA A 571 13.85 -28.09 14.63
CA ALA A 571 14.12 -28.99 15.74
C ALA A 571 14.14 -30.46 15.31
N TYR A 572 13.18 -30.87 14.47
CA TYR A 572 13.15 -32.21 13.89
C TYR A 572 14.38 -32.50 13.03
N PHE A 573 14.77 -31.57 12.15
CA PHE A 573 15.99 -31.70 11.35
C PHE A 573 17.25 -31.80 12.22
N VAL A 574 17.34 -31.04 13.32
CA VAL A 574 18.48 -31.15 14.23
C VAL A 574 18.53 -32.53 14.88
N VAL A 575 17.38 -33.12 15.23
CA VAL A 575 17.33 -34.49 15.77
C VAL A 575 17.79 -35.51 14.72
N THR A 576 17.39 -35.37 13.46
CA THR A 576 17.80 -36.30 12.40
C THR A 576 19.30 -36.23 12.10
N LEU A 577 19.99 -35.13 12.40
CA LEU A 577 21.46 -35.08 12.31
C LEU A 577 22.16 -36.07 13.24
N PHE A 578 21.56 -36.43 14.37
CA PHE A 578 22.12 -37.40 15.33
C PHE A 578 21.90 -38.86 14.93
N LEU A 579 21.01 -39.12 13.95
CA LEU A 579 20.76 -40.42 13.34
C LEU A 579 21.72 -40.60 12.17
#